data_AF-A7AWY4-F1
#
_entry.id   AF-A7AWY4-F1
#
_cell.length_a   1.000
_cell.length_b   1.000
_cell.length_c   1.000
_cell.angle_alpha   90.00
_cell.angle_beta   90.00
_cell.angle_gamma   90.00
#
_symmetry.space_group_name_H-M   'P 1'
#
loop_
_entity.id
_entity.type
_entity.pdbx_description
1 polymer ?
#
loop_
_entity_poly.entity_id
_entity_poly.type
_entity_poly.pdbx_seq_one_letter_code
_entity_poly.pdbx_strand_id
1 'polypeptide(L)'
;MVKTDTSYERPIPPAGFKEMCRQPFGRTTTSNQKVIPALDDQLLDTGYAGALEVLEIDHYGTISVEHGNILEMDADAILIGVPPNLTPYGGLGLQLLERGGKKLITALVKRAKAIIAERMKAIEDMREQFKSPKEYESAIKEFKALQIGDVILTPPFGATRATVIGFVITPFFLETSSRDAVLKVRHVVKTALEQVNRMGISNLLMPLLSDSISGYEPIKGAQATIEEAYEVITQADSPKPVYAIKQLRLVHKQLGEARNIAKALIEVAHEKRPELEVQPAAVYFSRATQRLIEFDESVLKFCSQTSKITYKKHSVVRKSKRMHWIRNIKPYVWRPGRYNAPPPLLVYRATGTPAHFQLGPRPFYKDKLSHVLFPLLRKPIKATRISLKGRLVGQPKQDPIFRQCVEL
;
A
#
# COMPACT_ATOMS: atom_id res chain seq x y z
N MET A 1 -69.70 -43.02 -14.76
CA MET A 1 -68.22 -43.10 -14.86
C MET A 1 -67.75 -41.69 -15.22
N VAL A 2 -67.36 -40.76 -14.34
CA VAL A 2 -66.38 -40.70 -13.24
C VAL A 2 -64.95 -41.03 -13.67
N LYS A 3 -64.13 -39.98 -13.79
CA LYS A 3 -62.81 -39.70 -13.15
C LYS A 3 -62.22 -38.45 -13.84
N THR A 4 -62.32 -37.24 -13.28
CA THR A 4 -61.39 -36.55 -12.35
C THR A 4 -59.91 -36.66 -12.74
N ASP A 5 -59.32 -35.54 -13.16
CA ASP A 5 -57.92 -35.22 -12.87
C ASP A 5 -57.78 -33.71 -12.62
N THR A 6 -57.49 -33.39 -11.36
CA THR A 6 -57.13 -32.07 -10.83
C THR A 6 -55.61 -31.99 -10.75
N SER A 7 -54.97 -31.18 -11.60
CA SER A 7 -53.56 -30.84 -11.45
C SER A 7 -53.41 -29.54 -10.65
N TYR A 8 -52.89 -29.65 -9.44
CA TYR A 8 -52.44 -28.53 -8.61
C TYR A 8 -51.21 -27.87 -9.26
N GLU A 9 -51.35 -26.62 -9.71
CA GLU A 9 -50.21 -25.75 -10.02
C GLU A 9 -49.56 -25.29 -8.72
N ARG A 10 -48.24 -25.50 -8.58
CA ARG A 10 -47.45 -24.94 -7.48
C ARG A 10 -47.17 -23.47 -7.76
N PRO A 11 -47.31 -22.56 -6.78
CA PRO A 11 -46.91 -21.17 -6.96
C PRO A 11 -45.39 -21.07 -7.14
N ILE A 12 -44.99 -20.38 -8.20
CA ILE A 12 -43.62 -19.98 -8.51
C ILE A 12 -43.14 -19.03 -7.39
N PRO A 13 -41.96 -19.25 -6.78
CA PRO A 13 -41.44 -18.34 -5.76
C PRO A 13 -41.08 -16.98 -6.40
N PRO A 14 -41.20 -15.86 -5.67
CA PRO A 14 -40.89 -14.55 -6.21
C PRO A 14 -39.42 -14.47 -6.61
N ALA A 15 -39.18 -13.91 -7.79
CA ALA A 15 -37.89 -13.78 -8.43
C ALA A 15 -36.84 -13.15 -7.49
N GLY A 16 -35.64 -13.72 -7.45
CA GLY A 16 -34.53 -13.22 -6.64
C GLY A 16 -34.14 -11.81 -7.05
N PHE A 17 -33.66 -11.02 -6.08
CA PHE A 17 -33.21 -9.62 -6.21
C PHE A 17 -32.29 -9.35 -7.42
N LYS A 18 -31.60 -10.38 -7.91
CA LYS A 18 -30.71 -10.36 -9.09
C LYS A 18 -31.43 -10.12 -10.42
N GLU A 19 -32.71 -10.50 -10.54
CA GLU A 19 -33.49 -10.34 -11.78
C GLU A 19 -34.19 -8.98 -11.86
N MET A 20 -34.58 -8.39 -10.71
CA MET A 20 -35.15 -7.03 -10.66
C MET A 20 -34.16 -5.94 -11.08
N CYS A 21 -32.86 -6.22 -11.07
CA CYS A 21 -31.83 -5.27 -11.50
C CYS A 21 -31.53 -5.29 -13.01
N ARG A 22 -32.17 -6.18 -13.80
CA ARG A 22 -31.77 -6.41 -15.20
C ARG A 22 -32.50 -5.59 -16.27
N GLN A 23 -33.58 -4.84 -15.99
CA GLN A 23 -34.16 -3.84 -16.90
C GLN A 23 -35.31 -3.07 -16.20
N PRO A 24 -35.50 -1.75 -16.43
CA PRO A 24 -35.84 -1.23 -17.74
C PRO A 24 -35.33 0.21 -18.01
N PHE A 25 -34.24 0.38 -18.75
CA PHE A 25 -33.97 1.63 -19.46
C PHE A 25 -33.33 1.31 -20.80
N GLY A 26 -34.06 1.59 -21.88
CA GLY A 26 -33.58 1.46 -23.25
C GLY A 26 -32.38 2.37 -23.52
N ARG A 27 -31.60 2.02 -24.55
CA ARG A 27 -30.43 2.80 -25.01
C ARG A 27 -30.85 4.25 -25.27
N THR A 28 -30.34 5.19 -24.48
CA THR A 28 -30.44 6.61 -24.79
C THR A 28 -29.50 6.95 -25.94
N THR A 29 -30.09 7.47 -27.01
CA THR A 29 -29.40 8.12 -28.13
C THR A 29 -28.51 9.25 -27.61
N THR A 30 -27.28 9.28 -28.11
CA THR A 30 -26.24 10.28 -27.85
C THR A 30 -26.71 11.69 -28.21
N SER A 31 -27.02 12.50 -27.18
CA SER A 31 -27.13 13.95 -27.33
C SER A 31 -26.16 14.65 -26.38
N ASN A 32 -25.08 15.17 -26.96
CA ASN A 32 -24.24 16.30 -26.53
C ASN A 32 -24.40 16.77 -25.07
N GLN A 33 -23.71 16.10 -24.15
CA GLN A 33 -23.30 16.74 -22.89
C GLN A 33 -21.89 17.30 -23.09
N LYS A 34 -21.78 18.64 -23.08
CA LYS A 34 -20.50 19.33 -22.96
C LYS A 34 -19.90 18.96 -21.61
N VAL A 35 -18.91 18.06 -21.63
CA VAL A 35 -18.04 17.78 -20.50
C VAL A 35 -17.21 19.03 -20.24
N ILE A 36 -17.39 19.67 -19.09
CA ILE A 36 -16.46 20.68 -18.58
C ILE A 36 -15.22 19.89 -18.13
N PRO A 37 -14.04 20.04 -18.78
CA PRO A 37 -12.86 19.33 -18.33
C PRO A 37 -12.41 19.92 -16.99
N ALA A 38 -12.36 19.08 -15.96
CA ALA A 38 -11.63 19.40 -14.74
C ALA A 38 -10.16 19.64 -15.12
N LEU A 39 -9.64 20.81 -14.75
CA LEU A 39 -8.37 21.38 -15.24
C LEU A 39 -7.10 20.57 -14.87
N ASP A 40 -7.24 19.49 -14.09
CA ASP A 40 -6.12 18.72 -13.54
C ASP A 40 -5.89 17.35 -14.23
N ASP A 41 -6.81 16.86 -15.06
CA ASP A 41 -6.73 15.51 -15.64
C ASP A 41 -5.93 15.41 -16.96
N GLN A 42 -5.51 16.54 -17.53
CA GLN A 42 -4.87 16.60 -18.87
C GLN A 42 -3.33 16.46 -18.87
N LEU A 43 -2.67 16.37 -17.70
CA LEU A 43 -1.20 16.37 -17.62
C LEU A 43 -0.54 14.98 -17.50
N LEU A 44 -1.31 13.90 -17.51
CA LEU A 44 -0.77 12.52 -17.43
C LEU A 44 -1.52 11.61 -18.41
N ASP A 45 -1.36 11.85 -19.71
CA ASP A 45 -1.70 10.87 -20.74
C ASP A 45 -0.64 9.76 -20.75
N THR A 46 -0.58 9.00 -19.66
CA THR A 46 0.23 7.79 -19.57
C THR A 46 -0.65 6.62 -19.97
N GLY A 47 -0.40 6.03 -21.14
CA GLY A 47 -1.12 4.84 -21.58
C GLY A 47 -1.21 3.79 -20.47
N TYR A 48 -2.40 3.19 -20.33
CA TYR A 48 -2.62 2.13 -19.33
C TYR A 48 -1.74 0.92 -19.66
N ALA A 49 -1.03 0.44 -18.65
CA ALA A 49 -0.07 -0.66 -18.81
C ALA A 49 -0.73 -2.03 -18.62
N GLY A 50 -1.99 -2.07 -18.17
CA GLY A 50 -2.72 -3.30 -17.90
C GLY A 50 -2.26 -3.98 -16.61
N ALA A 51 -2.30 -5.31 -16.59
CA ALA A 51 -1.84 -6.11 -15.45
C ALA A 51 -0.31 -6.04 -15.32
N LEU A 52 0.15 -5.69 -14.12
CA LEU A 52 1.57 -5.60 -13.80
C LEU A 52 2.09 -6.90 -13.19
N GLU A 53 1.39 -7.42 -12.18
CA GLU A 53 1.75 -8.65 -11.49
C GLU A 53 0.50 -9.41 -11.06
N VAL A 54 0.60 -10.74 -11.02
CA VAL A 54 -0.49 -11.65 -10.64
C VAL A 54 0.02 -12.70 -9.69
N LEU A 55 -0.63 -12.84 -8.55
CA LEU A 55 -0.44 -13.91 -7.59
C LEU A 55 -1.60 -14.88 -7.70
N GLU A 56 -1.34 -16.02 -8.32
CA GLU A 56 -2.27 -17.15 -8.34
C GLU A 56 -2.14 -17.93 -7.03
N ILE A 57 -3.28 -18.25 -6.42
CA ILE A 57 -3.40 -19.03 -5.19
C ILE A 57 -4.16 -20.29 -5.56
N ASP A 58 -3.44 -21.42 -5.66
CA ASP A 58 -3.99 -22.67 -6.16
C ASP A 58 -5.27 -23.06 -5.44
N HIS A 59 -6.32 -23.34 -6.22
CA HIS A 59 -7.68 -23.70 -5.77
C HIS A 59 -8.50 -22.60 -5.06
N TYR A 60 -7.91 -21.46 -4.69
CA TYR A 60 -8.62 -20.38 -4.00
C TYR A 60 -8.99 -19.20 -4.90
N GLY A 61 -8.05 -18.70 -5.70
CA GLY A 61 -8.29 -17.52 -6.54
C GLY A 61 -7.01 -16.78 -6.92
N THR A 62 -7.16 -15.53 -7.37
CA THR A 62 -6.06 -14.71 -7.86
C THR A 62 -6.08 -13.31 -7.26
N ILE A 63 -4.91 -12.79 -6.88
CA ILE A 63 -4.71 -11.38 -6.53
C ILE A 63 -3.86 -10.74 -7.63
N SER A 64 -4.41 -9.78 -8.37
CA SER A 64 -3.66 -9.05 -9.42
C SER A 64 -3.45 -7.59 -9.06
N VAL A 65 -2.37 -6.99 -9.58
CA VAL A 65 -2.11 -5.54 -9.51
C VAL A 65 -2.11 -4.98 -10.91
N GLU A 66 -2.87 -3.90 -11.14
CA GLU A 66 -3.10 -3.36 -12.47
C GLU A 66 -2.96 -1.83 -12.51
N HIS A 67 -2.41 -1.34 -13.62
CA HIS A 67 -2.36 0.07 -13.95
C HIS A 67 -3.55 0.42 -14.85
N GLY A 68 -4.56 1.09 -14.28
CA GLY A 68 -5.86 1.27 -14.91
C GLY A 68 -6.72 2.35 -14.24
N ASN A 69 -7.79 2.76 -14.91
CA ASN A 69 -8.87 3.53 -14.29
C ASN A 69 -9.92 2.60 -13.71
N ILE A 70 -9.96 2.49 -12.39
CA ILE A 70 -10.89 1.63 -11.66
C ILE A 70 -12.37 1.89 -12.00
N LEU A 71 -12.74 3.12 -12.40
CA LEU A 71 -14.11 3.49 -12.72
C LEU A 71 -14.59 2.94 -14.07
N GLU A 72 -13.65 2.64 -14.99
CA GLU A 72 -13.91 2.20 -16.35
C GLU A 72 -13.75 0.68 -16.54
N MET A 73 -13.36 -0.03 -15.48
CA MET A 73 -13.11 -1.46 -15.49
C MET A 73 -14.36 -2.26 -15.09
N ASP A 74 -14.55 -3.42 -15.71
CA ASP A 74 -15.67 -4.32 -15.44
C ASP A 74 -15.36 -5.22 -14.23
N ALA A 75 -16.30 -5.28 -13.29
CA ALA A 75 -16.23 -6.15 -12.11
C ALA A 75 -17.60 -6.31 -11.43
N ASP A 76 -17.70 -7.28 -10.51
CA ASP A 76 -18.91 -7.45 -9.71
C ASP A 76 -19.03 -6.32 -8.70
N ALA A 77 -17.94 -5.97 -8.00
CA ALA A 77 -17.93 -4.87 -7.07
C ALA A 77 -16.64 -4.06 -7.08
N ILE A 78 -16.77 -2.79 -6.71
CA ILE A 78 -15.66 -1.88 -6.41
C ILE A 78 -15.72 -1.51 -4.93
N LEU A 79 -14.60 -1.61 -4.21
CA LEU A 79 -14.46 -1.07 -2.85
C LEU A 79 -13.75 0.26 -2.89
N ILE A 80 -14.27 1.28 -2.20
CA ILE A 80 -13.67 2.62 -2.14
C ILE A 80 -13.63 3.10 -0.71
N GLY A 81 -12.46 3.56 -0.28
CA GLY A 81 -12.27 4.19 1.03
C GLY A 81 -12.99 5.54 1.11
N VAL A 82 -13.74 5.76 2.19
CA VAL A 82 -14.38 7.03 2.52
C VAL A 82 -14.22 7.35 4.00
N PRO A 83 -14.17 8.65 4.36
CA PRO A 83 -14.06 9.05 5.75
C PRO A 83 -15.36 8.75 6.53
N PRO A 84 -15.32 8.67 7.88
CA PRO A 84 -16.49 8.35 8.72
C PRO A 84 -17.67 9.31 8.58
N ASN A 85 -17.43 10.55 8.15
CA ASN A 85 -18.47 11.55 7.90
C ASN A 85 -19.12 11.43 6.52
N LEU A 86 -18.71 10.46 5.68
CA LEU A 86 -19.19 10.22 4.32
C LEU A 86 -19.01 11.39 3.33
N THR A 87 -18.19 12.38 3.68
CA THR A 87 -17.91 13.54 2.84
C THR A 87 -16.42 13.56 2.48
N PRO A 88 -16.00 12.82 1.44
CA PRO A 88 -14.63 12.90 0.94
C PRO A 88 -14.38 14.29 0.36
N TYR A 89 -13.28 14.93 0.77
CA TYR A 89 -12.88 16.25 0.27
C TYR A 89 -12.19 16.20 -1.10
N GLY A 90 -11.78 15.01 -1.55
CA GLY A 90 -11.05 14.81 -2.80
C GLY A 90 -10.84 13.34 -3.14
N GLY A 91 -10.08 13.08 -4.19
CA GLY A 91 -9.69 11.73 -4.63
C GLY A 91 -10.83 10.92 -5.24
N LEU A 92 -10.62 9.61 -5.34
CA LEU A 92 -11.53 8.69 -6.00
C LEU A 92 -12.94 8.67 -5.38
N GLY A 93 -13.03 8.77 -4.05
CA GLY A 93 -14.31 8.80 -3.33
C GLY A 93 -15.19 9.98 -3.74
N LEU A 94 -14.61 11.17 -3.91
CA LEU A 94 -15.34 12.35 -4.37
C LEU A 94 -15.75 12.21 -5.83
N GLN A 95 -14.82 11.82 -6.71
CA GLN A 95 -15.09 11.63 -8.15
C GLN A 95 -16.25 10.64 -8.39
N LEU A 96 -16.31 9.58 -7.59
CA LEU A 96 -17.38 8.60 -7.66
C LEU A 96 -18.74 9.19 -7.27
N LEU A 97 -18.79 9.97 -6.19
CA LEU A 97 -20.01 10.62 -5.72
C LEU A 97 -20.50 11.69 -6.70
N GLU A 98 -19.58 12.44 -7.32
CA GLU A 98 -19.91 13.42 -8.36
C GLU A 98 -20.51 12.73 -9.60
N ARG A 99 -19.90 11.62 -10.06
CA ARG A 99 -20.41 10.84 -11.20
C ARG A 99 -21.77 10.19 -10.91
N GLY A 100 -21.98 9.62 -9.72
CA GLY A 100 -23.26 9.01 -9.34
C GLY A 100 -24.35 10.01 -8.96
N GLY A 101 -23.97 11.26 -8.70
CA GLY A 101 -24.85 12.38 -8.38
C GLY A 101 -25.73 12.16 -7.14
N LYS A 102 -26.82 12.93 -7.07
CA LYS A 102 -27.72 12.98 -5.91
C LYS A 102 -28.32 11.61 -5.54
N LYS A 103 -28.55 10.74 -6.52
CA LYS A 103 -29.15 9.40 -6.30
C LYS A 103 -28.20 8.51 -5.49
N LEU A 104 -26.92 8.47 -5.87
CA LEU A 104 -25.89 7.71 -5.15
C LEU A 104 -25.71 8.23 -3.73
N ILE A 105 -25.60 9.55 -3.56
CA ILE A 105 -25.44 10.18 -2.23
C ILE A 105 -26.64 9.85 -1.33
N THR A 106 -27.86 9.94 -1.85
CA THR A 106 -29.08 9.64 -1.09
C THR A 106 -29.11 8.16 -0.68
N ALA A 107 -28.73 7.25 -1.57
CA ALA A 107 -28.67 5.82 -1.28
C ALA A 107 -27.58 5.50 -0.23
N LEU A 108 -26.40 6.11 -0.36
CA LEU A 108 -25.29 5.97 0.59
C LEU A 108 -25.73 6.38 2.00
N VAL A 109 -26.28 7.59 2.16
CA VAL A 109 -26.74 8.10 3.46
C VAL A 109 -27.88 7.25 4.03
N LYS A 110 -28.83 6.82 3.20
CA LYS A 110 -29.93 5.94 3.63
C LYS A 110 -29.40 4.60 4.16
N ARG A 111 -28.43 3.99 3.46
CA ARG A 111 -27.81 2.72 3.86
C ARG A 111 -26.94 2.87 5.10
N ALA A 112 -26.18 3.96 5.22
CA ALA A 112 -25.42 4.28 6.42
C ALA A 112 -26.33 4.36 7.66
N LYS A 113 -27.46 5.07 7.56
CA LYS A 113 -28.44 5.17 8.64
C LYS A 113 -29.05 3.81 9.01
N ALA A 114 -29.27 2.93 8.03
CA ALA A 114 -29.77 1.59 8.29
C ALA A 114 -28.75 0.75 9.09
N ILE A 115 -27.46 0.79 8.73
CA ILE A 115 -26.40 0.11 9.46
C ILE A 115 -26.30 0.60 10.90
N ILE A 116 -26.36 1.92 11.11
CA ILE A 116 -26.37 2.52 12.45
C ILE A 116 -27.61 2.06 13.23
N ALA A 117 -28.79 2.05 12.61
CA ALA A 117 -30.02 1.63 13.26
C ALA A 117 -30.01 0.14 13.65
N GLU A 118 -29.50 -0.74 12.79
CA GLU A 118 -29.33 -2.17 13.08
C GLU A 118 -28.38 -2.38 14.27
N ARG A 119 -27.28 -1.64 14.31
CA ARG A 119 -26.32 -1.70 15.41
C ARG A 119 -26.91 -1.17 16.73
N MET A 120 -27.62 -0.05 16.66
CA MET A 120 -28.33 0.53 17.81
C MET A 120 -29.34 -0.45 18.40
N LYS A 121 -30.12 -1.12 17.54
CA LYS A 121 -31.06 -2.16 17.97
C LYS A 121 -30.35 -3.32 18.67
N ALA A 122 -29.24 -3.80 18.11
CA ALA A 122 -28.47 -4.89 18.72
C ALA A 122 -27.94 -4.52 20.13
N ILE A 123 -27.59 -3.25 20.35
CA ILE A 123 -27.13 -2.76 21.66
C ILE A 123 -28.29 -2.63 22.65
N GLU A 124 -29.45 -2.17 22.18
CA GLU A 124 -30.67 -2.13 22.98
C GLU A 124 -31.08 -3.53 23.44
N ASP A 125 -30.96 -4.53 22.56
CA ASP A 125 -31.20 -5.94 22.88
C ASP A 125 -30.17 -6.50 23.90
N MET A 126 -28.96 -5.93 23.95
CA MET A 126 -27.89 -6.31 24.90
C MET A 126 -27.84 -5.43 26.15
N ARG A 127 -28.84 -4.57 26.39
CA ARG A 127 -28.84 -3.60 27.49
C ARG A 127 -28.59 -4.22 28.87
N GLU A 128 -29.10 -5.42 29.11
CA GLU A 128 -28.96 -6.13 30.39
C GLU A 128 -27.54 -6.65 30.66
N GLN A 129 -26.69 -6.72 29.64
CA GLN A 129 -25.30 -7.20 29.77
C GLN A 129 -24.35 -6.10 30.28
N PHE A 130 -24.79 -4.83 30.30
CA PHE A 130 -23.98 -3.72 30.76
C PHE A 130 -24.01 -3.62 32.29
N LYS A 131 -22.83 -3.55 32.91
CA LYS A 131 -22.68 -3.52 34.38
C LYS A 131 -23.13 -2.19 34.96
N SER A 132 -23.05 -1.10 34.18
CA SER A 132 -23.49 0.22 34.61
C SER A 132 -24.27 0.96 33.52
N PRO A 133 -25.20 1.85 33.90
CA PRO A 133 -25.90 2.71 32.94
C PRO A 133 -24.96 3.67 32.21
N LYS A 134 -23.82 4.04 32.82
CA LYS A 134 -22.82 4.93 32.20
C LYS A 134 -22.08 4.24 31.05
N GLU A 135 -21.75 2.96 31.21
CA GLU A 135 -21.14 2.15 30.14
C GLU A 135 -22.08 2.01 28.94
N TYR A 136 -23.36 1.78 29.21
CA TYR A 136 -24.41 1.72 28.19
C TYR A 136 -24.55 3.04 27.43
N GLU A 137 -24.58 4.18 28.14
CA GLU A 137 -24.62 5.50 27.50
C GLU A 137 -23.38 5.80 26.64
N SER A 138 -22.19 5.40 27.09
CA SER A 138 -20.98 5.52 26.28
C SER A 138 -21.02 4.66 25.03
N ALA A 139 -21.48 3.41 25.15
CA ALA A 139 -21.63 2.51 24.02
C ALA A 139 -22.61 3.08 22.98
N ILE A 140 -23.78 3.55 23.42
CA ILE A 140 -24.75 4.21 22.52
C ILE A 140 -24.10 5.39 21.77
N LYS A 141 -23.31 6.22 22.44
CA LYS A 141 -22.66 7.37 21.80
C LYS A 141 -21.67 6.94 20.73
N GLU A 142 -20.90 5.89 20.99
CA GLU A 142 -19.93 5.33 20.03
C GLU A 142 -20.63 4.71 18.81
N PHE A 143 -21.68 3.93 19.05
CA PHE A 143 -22.37 3.19 18.02
C PHE A 143 -23.38 4.00 17.19
N LYS A 144 -23.67 5.24 17.60
CA LYS A 144 -24.39 6.23 16.79
C LYS A 144 -23.59 6.73 15.59
N ALA A 145 -22.27 6.49 15.56
CA ALA A 145 -21.40 6.85 14.46
C ALA A 145 -21.03 5.62 13.61
N LEU A 146 -20.65 5.89 12.36
CA LEU A 146 -20.01 4.88 11.52
C LEU A 146 -18.64 4.53 12.09
N GLN A 147 -18.36 3.23 12.17
CA GLN A 147 -17.12 2.70 12.71
C GLN A 147 -16.14 2.38 11.59
N ILE A 148 -14.86 2.36 11.95
CA ILE A 148 -13.77 2.01 11.04
C ILE A 148 -13.95 0.56 10.60
N GLY A 149 -13.93 0.32 9.29
CA GLY A 149 -14.12 -0.99 8.69
C GLY A 149 -15.58 -1.30 8.30
N ASP A 150 -16.53 -0.42 8.60
CA ASP A 150 -17.91 -0.55 8.11
C ASP A 150 -17.92 -0.48 6.58
N VAL A 151 -18.67 -1.38 5.92
CA VAL A 151 -18.88 -1.32 4.47
C VAL A 151 -20.34 -1.04 4.14
N ILE A 152 -20.54 0.03 3.39
CA ILE A 152 -21.85 0.50 2.95
C ILE A 152 -22.00 0.20 1.47
N LEU A 153 -22.92 -0.70 1.15
CA LEU A 153 -23.11 -1.19 -0.20
C LEU A 153 -24.23 -0.43 -0.89
N THR A 154 -23.94 0.01 -2.11
CA THR A 154 -24.85 0.83 -2.92
C THR A 154 -24.79 0.38 -4.38
N PRO A 155 -25.89 0.50 -5.13
CA PRO A 155 -25.82 0.36 -6.58
C PRO A 155 -25.07 1.55 -7.19
N PRO A 156 -24.43 1.40 -8.36
CA PRO A 156 -23.50 2.38 -8.90
C PRO A 156 -24.16 3.66 -9.44
N PHE A 157 -25.45 3.59 -9.82
CA PHE A 157 -26.18 4.69 -10.48
C PHE A 157 -25.44 5.29 -11.69
N GLY A 158 -24.67 4.47 -12.43
CA GLY A 158 -23.90 4.91 -13.59
C GLY A 158 -22.54 5.54 -13.29
N ALA A 159 -22.11 5.57 -12.02
CA ALA A 159 -20.79 6.09 -11.64
C ALA A 159 -19.63 5.22 -12.13
N THR A 160 -19.85 3.90 -12.23
CA THR A 160 -18.87 2.88 -12.62
C THR A 160 -19.53 1.80 -13.47
N ARG A 161 -18.69 0.96 -14.11
CA ARG A 161 -19.15 -0.25 -14.80
C ARG A 161 -19.40 -1.44 -13.87
N ALA A 162 -18.98 -1.35 -12.61
CA ALA A 162 -19.20 -2.42 -11.64
C ALA A 162 -20.66 -2.53 -11.21
N THR A 163 -21.11 -3.72 -10.80
CA THR A 163 -22.52 -3.93 -10.43
C THR A 163 -22.89 -3.34 -9.07
N VAL A 164 -21.93 -3.28 -8.13
CA VAL A 164 -22.11 -2.76 -6.77
C VAL A 164 -20.89 -1.92 -6.37
N ILE A 165 -21.13 -0.88 -5.58
CA ILE A 165 -20.10 -0.07 -4.93
C ILE A 165 -20.16 -0.31 -3.43
N GLY A 166 -19.05 -0.72 -2.83
CA GLY A 166 -18.85 -0.77 -1.39
C GLY A 166 -18.03 0.41 -0.91
N PHE A 167 -18.65 1.30 -0.14
CA PHE A 167 -17.98 2.38 0.55
C PHE A 167 -17.45 1.88 1.88
N VAL A 168 -16.13 1.80 2.01
CA VAL A 168 -15.45 1.30 3.20
C VAL A 168 -15.03 2.47 4.08
N ILE A 169 -15.41 2.46 5.35
CA ILE A 169 -15.05 3.51 6.30
C ILE A 169 -13.60 3.35 6.73
N THR A 170 -12.75 4.25 6.24
CA THR A 170 -11.30 4.26 6.50
C THR A 170 -10.95 5.30 7.56
N PRO A 171 -9.97 5.02 8.46
CA PRO A 171 -9.52 6.01 9.43
C PRO A 171 -8.64 7.06 8.78
N PHE A 172 -8.48 8.20 9.46
CA PHE A 172 -7.37 9.11 9.19
C PHE A 172 -6.16 8.67 10.00
N PHE A 173 -5.06 8.36 9.33
CA PHE A 173 -3.79 7.95 9.93
C PHE A 173 -3.00 9.19 10.35
N LEU A 174 -3.51 9.87 11.38
CA LEU A 174 -2.79 10.94 12.10
C LEU A 174 -2.00 10.39 13.31
N GLU A 175 -1.93 9.07 13.43
CA GLU A 175 -1.35 8.39 14.59
C GLU A 175 0.17 8.46 14.59
N THR A 176 0.74 8.65 15.78
CA THR A 176 2.20 8.63 15.97
C THR A 176 2.80 7.23 15.82
N SER A 177 1.98 6.18 16.00
CA SER A 177 2.40 4.79 15.97
C SER A 177 2.12 4.16 14.60
N SER A 178 3.20 3.82 13.89
CA SER A 178 3.09 3.12 12.60
C SER A 178 2.46 1.72 12.72
N ARG A 179 2.58 1.06 13.88
CA ARG A 179 2.04 -0.28 14.12
C ARG A 179 0.52 -0.27 14.24
N ASP A 180 -0.02 0.69 14.99
CA ASP A 180 -1.46 0.79 15.21
C ASP A 180 -2.18 1.13 13.91
N ALA A 181 -1.55 2.00 13.10
CA ALA A 181 -2.00 2.28 11.75
C ALA A 181 -2.06 1.03 10.85
N VAL A 182 -1.03 0.16 10.86
CA VAL A 182 -1.06 -1.13 10.14
C VAL A 182 -2.25 -1.97 10.61
N LEU A 183 -2.43 -2.13 11.92
CA LEU A 183 -3.50 -2.95 12.47
C LEU A 183 -4.89 -2.45 12.05
N LYS A 184 -5.07 -1.13 11.99
CA LYS A 184 -6.30 -0.52 11.48
C LYS A 184 -6.51 -0.77 9.99
N VAL A 185 -5.47 -0.63 9.15
CA VAL A 185 -5.55 -0.99 7.73
C VAL A 185 -5.98 -2.45 7.59
N ARG A 186 -5.32 -3.34 8.33
CA ARG A 186 -5.62 -4.78 8.30
C ARG A 186 -7.07 -5.07 8.67
N HIS A 187 -7.52 -4.50 9.79
CA HIS A 187 -8.90 -4.62 10.23
C HIS A 187 -9.89 -4.15 9.15
N VAL A 188 -9.67 -2.98 8.55
CA VAL A 188 -10.54 -2.42 7.51
C VAL A 188 -10.61 -3.32 6.27
N VAL A 189 -9.46 -3.79 5.80
CA VAL A 189 -9.40 -4.66 4.62
C VAL A 189 -10.08 -6.00 4.93
N LYS A 190 -9.79 -6.59 6.08
CA LYS A 190 -10.37 -7.85 6.52
C LYS A 190 -11.90 -7.77 6.61
N THR A 191 -12.44 -6.79 7.34
CA THR A 191 -13.90 -6.64 7.48
C THR A 191 -14.56 -6.40 6.13
N ALA A 192 -13.94 -5.60 5.26
CA ALA A 192 -14.49 -5.31 3.95
C ALA A 192 -14.53 -6.54 3.05
N LEU A 193 -13.43 -7.30 2.97
CA LEU A 193 -13.37 -8.51 2.17
C LEU A 193 -14.29 -9.60 2.72
N GLU A 194 -14.35 -9.79 4.04
CA GLU A 194 -15.28 -10.75 4.66
C GLU A 194 -16.74 -10.42 4.34
N GLN A 195 -17.13 -9.14 4.42
CA GLN A 195 -18.49 -8.72 4.13
C GLN A 195 -18.83 -8.93 2.65
N VAL A 196 -17.93 -8.57 1.73
CA VAL A 196 -18.09 -8.81 0.29
C VAL A 196 -18.21 -10.30 -0.02
N ASN A 197 -17.38 -11.11 0.63
CA ASN A 197 -17.35 -12.55 0.43
C ASN A 197 -18.66 -13.23 0.88
N ARG A 198 -19.22 -12.79 2.03
CA ARG A 198 -20.54 -13.25 2.50
C ARG A 198 -21.68 -12.95 1.52
N MET A 199 -21.51 -11.95 0.66
CA MET A 199 -22.52 -11.60 -0.35
C MET A 199 -22.41 -12.39 -1.66
N GLY A 200 -21.41 -13.27 -1.81
CA GLY A 200 -21.26 -14.05 -3.03
C GLY A 200 -20.63 -13.29 -4.20
N ILE A 201 -19.91 -12.19 -3.94
CA ILE A 201 -19.20 -11.42 -4.98
C ILE A 201 -17.92 -12.14 -5.38
N SER A 202 -17.69 -12.31 -6.69
CA SER A 202 -16.56 -13.09 -7.20
C SER A 202 -15.39 -12.26 -7.70
N ASN A 203 -15.68 -11.17 -8.41
CA ASN A 203 -14.67 -10.31 -9.03
C ASN A 203 -14.69 -8.93 -8.38
N LEU A 204 -13.63 -8.60 -7.64
CA LEU A 204 -13.53 -7.41 -6.82
C LEU A 204 -12.43 -6.49 -7.33
N LEU A 205 -12.76 -5.21 -7.50
CA LEU A 205 -11.79 -4.14 -7.74
C LEU A 205 -11.60 -3.32 -6.46
N MET A 206 -10.35 -3.01 -6.13
CA MET A 206 -10.05 -2.23 -4.94
C MET A 206 -8.85 -1.31 -5.21
N PRO A 207 -8.94 0.00 -4.97
CA PRO A 207 -7.78 0.86 -4.87
C PRO A 207 -7.10 0.61 -3.52
N LEU A 208 -5.93 1.21 -3.29
CA LEU A 208 -5.36 1.16 -1.94
C LEU A 208 -6.28 1.91 -0.96
N LEU A 209 -6.92 1.22 -0.02
CA LEU A 209 -7.86 1.85 0.93
C LEU A 209 -7.16 2.84 1.90
N SER A 210 -5.85 2.71 2.04
CA SER A 210 -4.99 3.56 2.89
C SER A 210 -4.27 4.66 2.10
N ASP A 211 -4.87 5.11 0.99
CA ASP A 211 -4.29 6.11 0.08
C ASP A 211 -3.94 7.43 0.78
N SER A 212 -3.12 8.24 0.10
CA SER A 212 -2.51 9.52 0.49
C SER A 212 -3.41 10.48 1.29
N ILE A 213 -4.72 10.54 1.02
CA ILE A 213 -5.67 11.38 1.76
C ILE A 213 -5.80 10.93 3.22
N SER A 214 -5.73 9.62 3.47
CA SER A 214 -5.76 9.04 4.80
C SER A 214 -4.41 9.19 5.53
N GLY A 215 -3.32 9.45 4.80
CA GLY A 215 -2.00 9.81 5.36
C GLY A 215 -1.08 8.63 5.70
N TYR A 216 -1.42 7.41 5.30
CA TYR A 216 -0.59 6.24 5.59
C TYR A 216 0.55 6.02 4.56
N GLU A 217 1.58 5.29 4.96
CA GLU A 217 2.71 4.96 4.06
C GLU A 217 2.26 3.95 2.99
N PRO A 218 2.31 4.30 1.69
CA PRO A 218 1.65 3.52 0.64
C PRO A 218 2.25 2.13 0.45
N ILE A 219 3.56 1.97 0.65
CA ILE A 219 4.24 0.66 0.50
C ILE A 219 3.79 -0.30 1.61
N LYS A 220 3.81 0.16 2.86
CA LYS A 220 3.35 -0.66 4.01
C LYS A 220 1.86 -0.91 3.96
N GLY A 221 1.08 0.08 3.49
CA GLY A 221 -0.35 -0.05 3.30
C GLY A 221 -0.67 -1.12 2.26
N ALA A 222 0.04 -1.12 1.14
CA ALA A 222 -0.11 -2.12 0.08
C ALA A 222 0.24 -3.52 0.59
N GLN A 223 1.37 -3.67 1.27
CA GLN A 223 1.78 -4.94 1.86
C GLN A 223 0.72 -5.47 2.84
N ALA A 224 0.28 -4.65 3.81
CA ALA A 224 -0.75 -5.05 4.76
C ALA A 224 -2.08 -5.41 4.08
N THR A 225 -2.46 -4.68 3.03
CA THR A 225 -3.69 -4.95 2.27
C THR A 225 -3.61 -6.30 1.53
N ILE A 226 -2.47 -6.60 0.92
CA ILE A 226 -2.25 -7.84 0.16
C ILE A 226 -2.17 -9.05 1.09
N GLU A 227 -1.49 -8.92 2.24
CA GLU A 227 -1.41 -10.00 3.24
C GLU A 227 -2.79 -10.36 3.78
N GLU A 228 -3.61 -9.38 4.16
CA GLU A 228 -4.97 -9.65 4.62
C GLU A 228 -5.86 -10.19 3.50
N ALA A 229 -5.68 -9.70 2.27
CA ALA A 229 -6.40 -10.27 1.12
C ALA A 229 -6.07 -11.75 0.92
N TYR A 230 -4.79 -12.12 1.03
CA TYR A 230 -4.36 -13.51 0.96
C TYR A 230 -5.00 -14.36 2.05
N GLU A 231 -5.04 -13.86 3.29
CA GLU A 231 -5.64 -14.56 4.43
C GLU A 231 -7.17 -14.70 4.29
N VAL A 232 -7.87 -13.68 3.80
CA VAL A 232 -9.33 -13.72 3.60
C VAL A 232 -9.74 -14.59 2.40
N ILE A 233 -8.90 -14.68 1.36
CA ILE A 233 -9.15 -15.56 0.21
C ILE A 233 -8.89 -17.03 0.58
N THR A 234 -7.81 -17.31 1.32
CA THR A 234 -7.45 -18.69 1.71
C THR A 234 -8.30 -19.22 2.88
N GLN A 235 -8.70 -18.35 3.80
CA GLN A 235 -9.53 -18.67 4.98
C GLN A 235 -9.01 -19.84 5.81
N ALA A 236 -7.68 -19.96 5.93
CA ALA A 236 -7.04 -21.07 6.63
C ALA A 236 -7.55 -21.23 8.08
N ASP A 237 -7.92 -20.13 8.74
CA ASP A 237 -8.37 -20.12 10.14
C ASP A 237 -9.90 -20.19 10.31
N SER A 238 -10.68 -20.17 9.23
CA SER A 238 -12.14 -20.12 9.34
C SER A 238 -12.74 -21.51 9.53
N PRO A 239 -13.58 -21.74 10.56
CA PRO A 239 -14.22 -23.04 10.77
C PRO A 239 -15.26 -23.37 9.69
N LYS A 240 -15.79 -22.36 9.00
CA LYS A 240 -16.77 -22.51 7.90
C LYS A 240 -16.38 -21.57 6.77
N PRO A 241 -15.48 -22.00 5.88
CA PRO A 241 -15.00 -21.11 4.84
C PRO A 241 -16.06 -20.89 3.76
N VAL A 242 -16.13 -19.65 3.28
CA VAL A 242 -16.96 -19.21 2.15
C VAL A 242 -16.00 -18.68 1.08
N TYR A 243 -15.90 -19.38 -0.04
CA TYR A 243 -14.98 -19.03 -1.13
C TYR A 243 -15.74 -18.37 -2.29
N ALA A 244 -16.33 -17.19 -2.06
CA ALA A 244 -17.00 -16.47 -3.13
C ALA A 244 -16.02 -15.63 -3.97
N ILE A 245 -15.09 -14.93 -3.31
CA ILE A 245 -14.09 -14.09 -3.97
C ILE A 245 -13.11 -15.00 -4.74
N LYS A 246 -13.11 -14.89 -6.06
CA LYS A 246 -12.19 -15.62 -6.96
C LYS A 246 -11.08 -14.72 -7.48
N GLN A 247 -11.37 -13.43 -7.68
CA GLN A 247 -10.42 -12.49 -8.24
C GLN A 247 -10.47 -11.17 -7.47
N LEU A 248 -9.35 -10.78 -6.89
CA LEU A 248 -9.13 -9.45 -6.33
C LEU A 248 -8.13 -8.70 -7.20
N ARG A 249 -8.52 -7.54 -7.73
CA ARG A 249 -7.66 -6.70 -8.57
C ARG A 249 -7.40 -5.39 -7.86
N LEU A 250 -6.14 -5.15 -7.52
CA LEU A 250 -5.67 -3.90 -6.95
C LEU A 250 -5.33 -2.93 -8.08
N VAL A 251 -6.09 -1.84 -8.20
CA VAL A 251 -5.99 -0.92 -9.34
C VAL A 251 -5.49 0.44 -8.90
N HIS A 252 -4.53 0.97 -9.63
CA HIS A 252 -4.04 2.34 -9.42
C HIS A 252 -3.91 3.12 -10.73
N LYS A 253 -4.32 4.41 -10.73
CA LYS A 253 -4.27 5.29 -11.91
C LYS A 253 -2.84 5.70 -12.27
N GLN A 254 -1.97 5.87 -11.27
CA GLN A 254 -0.56 6.22 -11.49
C GLN A 254 0.33 4.99 -11.59
N LEU A 255 1.10 4.87 -12.67
CA LEU A 255 2.01 3.75 -12.93
C LEU A 255 3.08 3.57 -11.83
N GLY A 256 3.62 4.66 -11.31
CA GLY A 256 4.67 4.61 -10.28
C GLY A 256 4.18 3.92 -9.00
N GLU A 257 2.97 4.25 -8.57
CA GLU A 257 2.34 3.67 -7.39
C GLU A 257 1.84 2.24 -7.66
N ALA A 258 1.27 1.98 -8.84
CA ALA A 258 0.92 0.63 -9.28
C ALA A 258 2.13 -0.32 -9.22
N ARG A 259 3.32 0.13 -9.66
CA ARG A 259 4.57 -0.62 -9.56
C ARG A 259 5.02 -0.85 -8.12
N ASN A 260 4.73 0.07 -7.20
CA ASN A 260 5.06 -0.12 -5.79
C ASN A 260 4.13 -1.16 -5.15
N ILE A 261 2.84 -1.15 -5.50
CA ILE A 261 1.89 -2.20 -5.09
C ILE A 261 2.29 -3.55 -5.68
N ALA A 262 2.72 -3.60 -6.94
CA ALA A 262 3.21 -4.82 -7.58
C ALA A 262 4.44 -5.41 -6.87
N LYS A 263 5.39 -4.56 -6.46
CA LYS A 263 6.52 -5.00 -5.62
C LYS A 263 6.07 -5.56 -4.28
N ALA A 264 5.11 -4.92 -3.63
CA ALA A 264 4.54 -5.44 -2.38
C ALA A 264 3.88 -6.80 -2.58
N LEU A 265 3.21 -7.04 -3.72
CA LEU A 265 2.65 -8.36 -4.07
C LEU A 265 3.74 -9.44 -4.16
N ILE A 266 4.87 -9.13 -4.80
CA ILE A 266 6.01 -10.05 -4.90
C ILE A 266 6.61 -10.34 -3.51
N GLU A 267 6.77 -9.32 -2.67
CA GLU A 267 7.29 -9.48 -1.30
C GLU A 267 6.38 -10.38 -0.47
N VAL A 268 5.06 -10.20 -0.54
CA VAL A 268 4.09 -11.06 0.15
C VAL A 268 4.08 -12.47 -0.43
N ALA A 269 4.23 -12.62 -1.75
CA ALA A 269 4.33 -13.93 -2.39
C ALA A 269 5.55 -14.71 -1.89
N HIS A 270 6.71 -14.05 -1.73
CA HIS A 270 7.91 -14.66 -1.15
C HIS A 270 7.75 -15.05 0.33
N GLU A 271 6.93 -14.34 1.09
CA GLU A 271 6.70 -14.63 2.51
C GLU A 271 5.66 -15.75 2.71
N LYS A 272 4.57 -15.73 1.94
CA LYS A 272 3.41 -16.61 2.15
C LYS A 272 3.46 -17.90 1.32
N ARG A 273 4.13 -17.93 0.17
CA ARG A 273 4.25 -19.15 -0.67
C ARG A 273 5.60 -19.85 -0.44
N PRO A 274 5.62 -21.11 0.03
CA PRO A 274 6.87 -21.83 0.31
C PRO A 274 7.71 -22.08 -0.95
N GLU A 275 7.06 -22.25 -2.10
CA GLU A 275 7.73 -22.47 -3.40
C GLU A 275 8.48 -21.23 -3.89
N LEU A 276 7.94 -20.05 -3.57
CA LEU A 276 8.51 -18.76 -3.91
C LEU A 276 9.34 -18.19 -2.75
N GLU A 277 9.49 -18.93 -1.66
CA GLU A 277 10.26 -18.45 -0.51
C GLU A 277 11.71 -18.26 -0.91
N VAL A 278 12.27 -17.11 -0.52
CA VAL A 278 13.58 -16.68 -1.00
C VAL A 278 14.55 -16.57 0.14
N GLN A 279 15.74 -17.12 -0.04
CA GLN A 279 16.85 -17.00 0.89
C GLN A 279 18.06 -16.35 0.22
N PRO A 280 18.90 -15.62 0.98
CA PRO A 280 20.18 -15.18 0.44
C PRO A 280 21.03 -16.40 0.09
N ALA A 281 21.60 -16.41 -1.11
CA ALA A 281 22.56 -17.43 -1.51
C ALA A 281 23.72 -17.46 -0.50
N ALA A 282 24.18 -18.67 -0.15
CA ALA A 282 25.37 -18.84 0.66
C ALA A 282 26.57 -18.20 -0.04
N VAL A 283 26.95 -17.01 0.41
CA VAL A 283 28.13 -16.19 0.09
C VAL A 283 28.95 -16.65 -1.15
N TYR A 284 28.64 -16.11 -2.33
CA TYR A 284 29.51 -16.19 -3.51
C TYR A 284 30.48 -14.99 -3.59
N PHE A 285 31.31 -14.78 -2.58
CA PHE A 285 32.58 -14.08 -2.83
C PHE A 285 33.59 -15.12 -3.32
N SER A 286 33.38 -15.63 -4.54
CA SER A 286 34.46 -16.35 -5.22
C SER A 286 35.52 -15.32 -5.62
N ARG A 287 36.81 -15.67 -5.58
CA ARG A 287 37.88 -14.80 -6.09
C ARG A 287 37.61 -14.35 -7.54
N ALA A 288 36.89 -15.16 -8.32
CA ALA A 288 36.54 -14.87 -9.71
C ALA A 288 35.44 -13.80 -9.87
N THR A 289 34.49 -13.70 -8.94
CA THR A 289 33.41 -12.67 -8.96
C THR A 289 33.84 -11.36 -8.31
N GLN A 290 35.06 -11.31 -7.79
CA GLN A 290 35.62 -10.16 -7.12
C GLN A 290 36.06 -9.09 -8.13
N ARG A 291 35.29 -8.00 -8.24
CA ARG A 291 35.64 -6.84 -9.10
C ARG A 291 36.78 -5.97 -8.55
N LEU A 292 37.37 -6.34 -7.42
CA LEU A 292 38.47 -5.65 -6.76
C LEU A 292 39.63 -6.64 -6.59
N ILE A 293 40.79 -6.32 -7.14
CA ILE A 293 42.02 -7.08 -6.90
C ILE A 293 42.32 -6.96 -5.39
N GLU A 294 42.17 -8.05 -4.65
CA GLU A 294 42.64 -8.12 -3.26
C GLU A 294 44.16 -8.32 -3.31
N PHE A 295 44.90 -7.33 -2.83
CA PHE A 295 46.29 -7.55 -2.50
C PHE A 295 46.33 -8.30 -1.19
N ASP A 296 46.97 -9.46 -1.20
CA ASP A 296 47.18 -10.26 0.01
C ASP A 296 47.90 -9.41 1.06
N GLU A 297 47.49 -9.46 2.34
CA GLU A 297 48.09 -8.62 3.40
C GLU A 297 49.61 -8.87 3.52
N SER A 298 50.07 -10.05 3.10
CA SER A 298 51.47 -10.42 2.98
C SER A 298 52.24 -9.57 1.96
N VAL A 299 51.62 -9.17 0.85
CA VAL A 299 52.20 -8.29 -0.18
C VAL A 299 52.29 -6.85 0.34
N LEU A 300 51.27 -6.39 1.08
CA LEU A 300 51.27 -5.08 1.72
C LEU A 300 52.25 -4.97 2.91
N LYS A 301 52.57 -6.09 3.58
CA LYS A 301 53.59 -6.12 4.64
C LYS A 301 54.96 -5.66 4.12
N PHE A 302 55.30 -5.97 2.87
CA PHE A 302 56.54 -5.51 2.24
C PHE A 302 56.57 -3.98 2.06
N CYS A 303 55.43 -3.36 1.79
CA CYS A 303 55.29 -1.90 1.73
C CYS A 303 55.11 -1.23 3.12
N SER A 304 54.89 -2.00 4.19
CA SER A 304 54.52 -1.47 5.51
C SER A 304 55.70 -1.08 6.42
N GLN A 305 56.94 -1.14 5.93
CA GLN A 305 58.10 -0.57 6.64
C GLN A 305 58.09 0.98 6.71
N THR A 306 56.94 1.62 6.59
CA THR A 306 56.79 3.03 6.94
C THR A 306 56.58 3.15 8.45
N SER A 307 57.52 3.80 9.12
CA SER A 307 57.47 4.22 10.53
C SER A 307 56.05 4.40 11.06
N LYS A 308 55.71 3.72 12.18
CA LYS A 308 54.43 3.94 12.88
C LYS A 308 54.36 5.41 13.31
N ILE A 309 53.73 6.26 12.50
CA ILE A 309 53.32 7.61 12.92
C ILE A 309 52.23 7.40 13.98
N THR A 310 52.64 7.39 15.24
CA THR A 310 51.71 7.20 16.36
C THR A 310 50.87 8.46 16.52
N TYR A 311 49.56 8.33 16.30
CA TYR A 311 48.55 9.38 16.43
C TYR A 311 48.50 10.10 17.79
N LYS A 312 49.24 9.62 18.82
CA LYS A 312 49.34 10.28 20.13
C LYS A 312 49.93 11.68 20.03
N LYS A 313 50.93 11.93 19.17
CA LYS A 313 51.53 13.27 18.98
C LYS A 313 50.61 14.29 18.29
N HIS A 314 49.54 13.85 17.61
CA HIS A 314 48.64 14.73 16.84
C HIS A 314 47.25 14.94 17.46
N SER A 315 47.00 14.44 18.69
CA SER A 315 45.75 14.71 19.41
C SER A 315 45.51 16.20 19.65
N VAL A 316 46.59 16.98 19.79
CA VAL A 316 46.58 18.44 19.89
C VAL A 316 45.97 19.09 18.64
N VAL A 317 46.26 18.58 17.44
CA VAL A 317 45.69 19.14 16.19
C VAL A 317 44.17 18.98 16.11
N ARG A 318 43.62 17.86 16.61
CA ARG A 318 42.17 17.65 16.73
C ARG A 318 41.52 18.60 17.75
N LYS A 319 42.20 18.86 18.88
CA LYS A 319 41.62 19.56 20.04
C LYS A 319 41.87 21.08 20.04
N SER A 320 43.08 21.55 19.69
CA SER A 320 43.48 22.96 19.73
C SER A 320 43.30 23.71 18.40
N LYS A 321 43.40 23.03 17.26
CA LYS A 321 43.22 23.64 15.92
C LYS A 321 42.07 22.99 15.15
N ARG A 322 40.86 23.05 15.72
CA ARG A 322 39.62 22.47 15.16
C ARG A 322 39.42 22.81 13.67
N MET A 323 39.74 24.04 13.25
CA MET A 323 39.62 24.46 11.85
C MET A 323 40.63 23.76 10.92
N HIS A 324 41.88 23.58 11.35
CA HIS A 324 42.89 22.86 10.58
C HIS A 324 42.53 21.38 10.46
N TRP A 325 42.05 20.77 11.55
CA TRP A 325 41.50 19.42 11.52
C TRP A 325 40.33 19.30 10.53
N ILE A 326 39.36 20.22 10.56
CA ILE A 326 38.18 20.17 9.66
C ILE A 326 38.55 20.40 8.19
N ARG A 327 39.49 21.31 7.90
CA ARG A 327 39.85 21.69 6.52
C ARG A 327 40.83 20.73 5.86
N ASN A 328 41.85 20.27 6.60
CA ASN A 328 43.00 19.61 5.99
C ASN A 328 43.10 18.13 6.32
N ILE A 329 42.43 17.65 7.36
CA ILE A 329 42.58 16.25 7.81
C ILE A 329 41.24 15.50 7.73
N LYS A 330 40.15 16.07 8.22
CA LYS A 330 38.80 15.48 8.23
C LYS A 330 38.26 15.05 6.85
N PRO A 331 38.53 15.76 5.73
CA PRO A 331 38.11 15.30 4.41
C PRO A 331 38.82 14.01 3.96
N TYR A 332 40.04 13.81 4.44
CA TYR A 332 40.88 12.63 4.14
C TYR A 332 40.81 11.56 5.22
N VAL A 333 40.18 11.85 6.37
CA VAL A 333 39.83 10.86 7.38
C VAL A 333 38.64 10.10 6.84
N TRP A 334 38.95 9.03 6.11
CA TRP A 334 37.99 8.02 5.70
C TRP A 334 37.21 7.58 6.93
N ARG A 335 35.96 8.05 7.04
CA ARG A 335 35.03 7.41 7.94
C ARG A 335 34.90 5.99 7.41
N PRO A 336 34.99 4.94 8.24
CA PRO A 336 34.43 3.67 7.81
C PRO A 336 32.96 3.97 7.52
N GLY A 337 32.63 4.08 6.23
CA GLY A 337 31.24 4.08 5.82
C GLY A 337 30.62 2.85 6.46
N ARG A 338 29.39 2.96 6.94
CA ARG A 338 28.65 1.74 7.28
C ARG A 338 28.76 0.85 6.05
N TYR A 339 29.44 -0.28 6.21
CA TYR A 339 29.68 -1.23 5.13
C TYR A 339 28.30 -1.76 4.75
N ASN A 340 27.68 -1.16 3.74
CA ASN A 340 26.55 -1.79 3.11
C ASN A 340 27.19 -2.92 2.30
N ALA A 341 27.00 -4.18 2.69
CA ALA A 341 27.34 -5.33 1.87
C ALA A 341 26.57 -5.23 0.53
N PRO A 342 27.04 -5.86 -0.56
CA PRO A 342 26.24 -5.88 -1.77
C PRO A 342 24.94 -6.62 -1.42
N PRO A 343 23.81 -6.25 -2.04
CA PRO A 343 22.59 -7.03 -1.84
C PRO A 343 22.91 -8.50 -2.15
N PRO A 344 22.60 -9.44 -1.25
CA PRO A 344 22.86 -10.84 -1.51
C PRO A 344 22.06 -11.27 -2.74
N LEU A 345 22.64 -12.15 -3.56
CA LEU A 345 21.88 -12.82 -4.61
C LEU A 345 20.80 -13.63 -3.91
N LEU A 346 19.56 -13.37 -4.29
CA LEU A 346 18.41 -14.06 -3.76
C LEU A 346 18.17 -15.34 -4.57
N VAL A 347 18.00 -16.47 -3.89
CA VAL A 347 17.70 -17.77 -4.49
C VAL A 347 16.45 -18.37 -3.86
N TYR A 348 15.65 -19.09 -4.64
CA TYR A 348 14.51 -19.82 -4.11
C TYR A 348 14.98 -20.89 -3.13
N ARG A 349 14.34 -20.96 -1.97
CA ARG A 349 14.71 -21.88 -0.90
C ARG A 349 14.55 -23.35 -1.33
N ALA A 350 13.48 -23.64 -2.08
CA ALA A 350 13.17 -24.99 -2.55
C ALA A 350 14.15 -25.51 -3.62
N THR A 351 14.57 -24.66 -4.56
CA THR A 351 15.34 -25.09 -5.75
C THR A 351 16.79 -24.62 -5.78
N GLY A 352 17.13 -23.59 -5.01
CA GLY A 352 18.44 -22.92 -5.07
C GLY A 352 18.66 -22.09 -6.35
N THR A 353 17.67 -22.01 -7.25
CA THR A 353 17.76 -21.20 -8.48
C THR A 353 17.63 -19.71 -8.15
N PRO A 354 18.24 -18.81 -8.96
CA PRO A 354 18.11 -17.36 -8.75
C PRO A 354 16.64 -16.92 -8.75
N ALA A 355 16.24 -16.14 -7.75
CA ALA A 355 14.90 -15.57 -7.68
C ALA A 355 14.70 -14.58 -8.84
N HIS A 356 13.50 -14.58 -9.42
CA HIS A 356 13.13 -13.67 -10.51
C HIS A 356 13.26 -12.20 -10.08
N PHE A 357 12.82 -11.91 -8.85
CA PHE A 357 12.99 -10.60 -8.25
C PHE A 357 14.27 -10.55 -7.40
N GLN A 358 15.17 -9.65 -7.78
CA GLN A 358 16.41 -9.38 -7.06
C GLN A 358 16.32 -8.04 -6.34
N LEU A 359 17.01 -7.94 -5.20
CA LEU A 359 17.12 -6.68 -4.48
C LEU A 359 17.80 -5.62 -5.38
N GLY A 360 17.23 -4.42 -5.39
CA GLY A 360 17.79 -3.31 -6.15
C GLY A 360 19.26 -3.02 -5.78
N PRO A 361 20.07 -2.52 -6.73
CA PRO A 361 21.49 -2.28 -6.50
C PRO A 361 21.67 -1.25 -5.36
N ARG A 362 22.41 -1.64 -4.32
CA ARG A 362 22.81 -0.74 -3.24
C ARG A 362 24.26 -0.31 -3.47
N PRO A 363 24.62 0.96 -3.22
CA PRO A 363 26.01 1.39 -3.27
C PRO A 363 26.81 0.58 -2.24
N PHE A 364 27.66 -0.31 -2.75
CA PHE A 364 28.49 -1.24 -1.99
C PHE A 364 29.91 -0.67 -1.84
N TYR A 365 30.38 -0.56 -0.60
CA TYR A 365 31.75 -0.13 -0.30
C TYR A 365 32.49 -1.32 0.33
N LYS A 366 33.25 -2.08 -0.49
CA LYS A 366 34.18 -3.09 0.04
C LYS A 366 35.33 -2.36 0.72
N ASP A 367 35.67 -2.74 1.96
CA ASP A 367 36.91 -2.35 2.65
C ASP A 367 37.25 -0.86 2.59
N LYS A 368 36.26 -0.01 2.84
CA LYS A 368 36.38 1.45 2.85
C LYS A 368 36.74 2.06 1.50
N LEU A 369 36.76 1.33 0.39
CA LEU A 369 37.05 1.87 -0.94
C LEU A 369 35.74 2.24 -1.66
N SER A 370 35.55 3.54 -1.93
CA SER A 370 34.60 3.99 -2.93
C SER A 370 35.19 3.74 -4.31
N HIS A 371 34.38 3.20 -5.22
CA HIS A 371 34.64 3.02 -6.67
C HIS A 371 34.76 4.37 -7.44
N VAL A 372 35.11 5.41 -6.70
CA VAL A 372 35.20 6.79 -7.14
C VAL A 372 36.52 7.29 -6.53
N LEU A 373 37.61 7.13 -7.31
CA LEU A 373 38.97 7.57 -6.95
C LEU A 373 39.05 9.08 -6.64
N PHE A 374 38.07 9.85 -7.11
CA PHE A 374 37.84 11.25 -6.79
C PHE A 374 36.35 11.45 -6.61
N PRO A 375 35.82 11.80 -5.41
CA PRO A 375 34.41 12.12 -5.28
C PRO A 375 34.08 13.26 -6.24
N LEU A 376 33.50 12.92 -7.40
CA LEU A 376 32.87 13.87 -8.32
C LEU A 376 31.71 14.46 -7.55
N LEU A 377 31.98 15.53 -6.80
CA LEU A 377 31.05 16.50 -6.19
C LEU A 377 29.59 16.04 -6.21
N ARG A 378 29.29 14.93 -5.52
CA ARG A 378 27.90 14.50 -5.37
C ARG A 378 27.28 15.47 -4.37
N LYS A 379 26.13 16.04 -4.75
CA LYS A 379 25.37 16.99 -3.93
C LYS A 379 25.33 16.49 -2.48
N PRO A 380 25.70 17.32 -1.48
CA PRO A 380 25.71 16.88 -0.10
C PRO A 380 24.31 16.42 0.29
N ILE A 381 24.26 15.26 0.95
CA ILE A 381 23.07 14.70 1.58
C ILE A 381 22.32 15.81 2.33
N LYS A 382 21.01 15.94 2.03
CA LYS A 382 20.06 16.89 2.61
C LYS A 382 20.20 16.91 4.14
N ALA A 383 20.78 17.97 4.67
CA ALA A 383 20.86 18.22 6.11
C ALA A 383 19.66 19.02 6.61
N THR A 384 18.45 18.68 6.15
CA THR A 384 17.19 19.26 6.64
C THR A 384 16.43 18.18 7.39
N ARG A 385 16.25 18.37 8.70
CA ARG A 385 15.37 17.54 9.53
C ARG A 385 14.16 18.38 9.93
N ILE A 386 13.01 17.76 10.10
CA ILE A 386 11.83 18.44 10.66
C ILE A 386 11.92 18.31 12.18
N SER A 387 11.90 19.43 12.89
CA SER A 387 11.85 19.46 14.35
C SER A 387 10.50 18.99 14.89
N LEU A 388 10.45 18.66 16.18
CA LEU A 388 9.21 18.31 16.90
C LEU A 388 8.10 19.39 16.82
N LYS A 389 8.42 20.63 16.42
CA LYS A 389 7.45 21.71 16.20
C LYS A 389 7.09 21.92 14.71
N GLY A 390 7.38 20.95 13.84
CA GLY A 390 7.09 21.01 12.40
C GLY A 390 7.99 21.93 11.58
N ARG A 391 8.94 22.64 12.21
CA ARG A 391 9.89 23.50 11.48
C ARG A 391 11.00 22.67 10.85
N LEU A 392 11.30 22.93 9.57
CA LEU A 392 12.52 22.46 8.91
C LEU A 392 13.74 23.08 9.59
N VAL A 393 14.50 22.28 10.32
CA VAL A 393 15.75 22.67 10.97
C VAL A 393 16.90 21.99 10.25
N GLY A 394 17.78 22.83 9.72
CA GLY A 394 18.92 22.42 8.93
C GLY A 394 19.49 23.63 8.22
N GLN A 395 20.62 24.14 8.69
CA GLN A 395 21.32 25.16 7.91
C GLN A 395 21.88 24.46 6.66
N PRO A 396 21.57 24.93 5.44
CA PRO A 396 22.38 24.52 4.29
C PRO A 396 23.82 24.86 4.68
N LYS A 397 24.73 23.89 4.55
CA LYS A 397 26.15 24.21 4.69
C LYS A 397 26.43 25.31 3.68
N GLN A 398 26.87 26.48 4.15
CA GLN A 398 27.38 27.53 3.28
C GLN A 398 28.33 26.88 2.28
N ASP A 399 28.16 27.23 1.00
CA ASP A 399 29.10 26.81 -0.01
C ASP A 399 30.51 27.18 0.46
N PRO A 400 31.48 26.29 0.26
CA PRO A 400 32.83 26.57 0.69
C PRO A 400 33.31 27.87 0.02
N ILE A 401 34.04 28.70 0.77
CA ILE A 401 34.44 30.08 0.42
C ILE A 401 35.00 30.21 -1.02
N PHE A 402 35.64 29.17 -1.56
CA PHE A 402 36.16 29.15 -2.93
C PHE A 402 35.10 29.03 -4.05
N ARG A 403 33.81 28.88 -3.72
CA ARG A 403 32.68 28.94 -4.66
C ARG A 403 31.86 30.22 -4.55
N GLN A 404 32.17 31.06 -3.56
CA GLN A 404 31.56 32.37 -3.45
C GLN A 404 32.29 33.26 -4.47
N CYS A 405 31.79 33.31 -5.70
CA CYS A 405 32.18 34.36 -6.62
C CYS A 405 31.87 35.69 -5.93
N VAL A 406 32.91 36.50 -5.71
CA VAL A 406 32.72 37.92 -5.42
C VAL A 406 32.20 38.50 -6.73
N GLU A 407 30.90 38.77 -6.79
CA GLU A 407 30.39 39.71 -7.78
C GLU A 407 31.03 41.07 -7.44
N LEU A 408 31.96 41.48 -8.31
CA LEU A 408 32.50 42.83 -8.35
C LEU A 408 31.54 43.72 -9.12
#